data_AF-X1KXM3-F1
#
_entry.id   AF-X1KXM3-F1
#
_cell.length_a   1.000
_cell.length_b   1.000
_cell.length_c   1.000
_cell.angle_alpha   90.00
_cell.angle_beta   90.00
_cell.angle_gamma   90.00
#
_symmetry.space_group_name_H-M   'P 1'
#
loop_
_entity.id
_entity.type
_entity.pdbx_description
1 polymer ?
#
loop_
_entity_poly.entity_id
_entity_poly.type
_entity_poly.pdbx_seq_one_letter_code
_entity_poly.pdbx_strand_id
1 'polypeptide(L)' 'YLFEGLERKEVKRAKAGEIVAVAGISEANIGETIACKEKPEALSKIKIDEPTLTVDFTVNNSPFAGREGKFVTSRHLRER' A
#
# COMPACT_ATOMS: atom_id res chain seq x y z
N TYR A 1 17.58 7.24 0.11
CA TYR A 1 17.80 7.39 1.56
C TYR A 1 18.09 6.04 2.17
N LEU A 2 19.03 5.98 3.12
CA LEU A 2 19.34 4.79 3.92
C LEU A 2 18.77 4.97 5.33
N PHE A 3 18.32 3.88 5.95
CA PHE A 3 17.78 3.92 7.31
C PHE A 3 18.90 3.64 8.34
N GLU A 4 19.20 4.61 9.19
CA GLU A 4 20.11 4.47 10.34
C GLU A 4 19.23 4.57 11.61
N GLY A 5 18.82 3.42 12.16
CA GLY A 5 17.84 3.38 13.26
C GLY A 5 16.46 3.88 12.82
N LEU A 6 15.96 4.93 13.46
CA LEU A 6 14.70 5.59 13.10
C LEU A 6 14.88 6.75 12.12
N GLU A 7 16.13 7.15 11.87
CA GLU A 7 16.45 8.29 11.03
C GLU A 7 16.68 7.87 9.58
N ARG A 8 16.37 8.79 8.65
CA ARG A 8 16.61 8.62 7.21
C ARG A 8 17.75 9.53 6.81
N LYS A 9 18.81 8.95 6.24
CA LYS A 9 19.98 9.68 5.76
C LYS A 9 20.04 9.68 4.25
N GLU A 10 20.29 10.85 3.66
CA GLU A 10 20.48 10.94 2.22
C GLU A 10 21.85 10.36 1.84
N VAL A 11 21.85 9.43 0.88
CA VAL A 11 23.05 8.76 0.40
C VAL A 11 23.03 8.74 -1.13
N LYS A 12 24.20 8.90 -1.75
CA LYS A 12 24.35 8.89 -3.22
C LYS A 12 24.33 7.49 -3.83
N ARG A 13 24.69 6.47 -3.04
CA ARG A 13 24.75 5.08 -3.48
C ARG A 13 24.29 4.17 -2.34
N ALA A 14 23.63 3.08 -2.72
CA ALA A 14 23.24 1.99 -1.84
C ALA A 14 23.80 0.67 -2.38
N LYS A 15 23.96 -0.32 -1.52
CA LYS A 15 24.49 -1.66 -1.83
C LYS A 15 23.47 -2.74 -1.50
N ALA A 16 23.70 -3.93 -2.04
CA ALA A 16 22.90 -5.11 -1.72
C ALA A 16 22.95 -5.41 -0.21
N GLY A 17 21.79 -5.69 0.38
CA GLY A 17 21.62 -5.94 1.82
C GLY A 17 21.20 -4.71 2.63
N GLU A 18 21.19 -3.52 2.04
CA GLU A 18 20.73 -2.30 2.72
C GLU A 18 19.22 -2.08 2.53
N ILE A 19 18.55 -1.64 3.59
CA ILE A 19 17.16 -1.16 3.50
C ILE A 19 17.20 0.31 3.13
N VAL A 20 16.60 0.65 1.98
CA VAL A 20 16.62 2.01 1.42
C VAL A 20 15.24 2.48 1.00
N ALA A 21 15.01 3.77 1.12
CA ALA A 21 13.88 4.46 0.49
C ALA A 21 14.36 5.15 -0.79
N VAL A 22 13.73 4.79 -1.91
CA VAL A 22 13.99 5.36 -3.23
C VAL A 22 12.83 6.28 -3.59
N ALA A 23 13.12 7.48 -4.08
CA ALA A 23 12.13 8.44 -4.55
C ALA A 23 12.25 8.63 -6.07
N GLY A 24 11.17 9.07 -6.71
CA GLY A 24 11.14 9.35 -8.15
C GLY A 24 10.66 8.19 -9.04
N ILE A 25 10.09 7.15 -8.45
CA ILE A 25 9.45 6.04 -9.19
C ILE A 25 7.97 6.04 -8.84
N SER A 26 7.13 6.48 -9.78
CA SER A 26 5.70 6.71 -9.55
C SER A 26 4.87 5.43 -9.56
N GLU A 27 5.35 4.38 -10.24
CA GLU A 27 4.57 3.20 -10.59
C GLU A 27 5.00 1.94 -9.82
N ALA A 28 5.74 2.07 -8.72
CA ALA A 28 6.15 0.91 -7.93
C ALA A 28 5.10 0.55 -6.87
N ASN A 29 4.50 -0.64 -6.99
CA ASN A 29 3.57 -1.20 -6.01
C ASN A 29 4.25 -2.16 -5.04
N ILE A 30 3.56 -2.47 -3.94
CA ILE A 30 4.02 -3.44 -2.94
C ILE A 30 4.16 -4.82 -3.61
N GLY A 31 5.33 -5.44 -3.44
CA GLY A 31 5.63 -6.76 -4.00
C GLY A 31 6.21 -6.75 -5.42
N GLU A 32 6.44 -5.57 -6.00
CA GLU A 32 7.14 -5.43 -7.29
C GLU A 32 8.66 -5.31 -7.09
N THR A 33 9.41 -5.66 -8.14
CA THR A 33 10.88 -5.60 -8.15
C THR A 33 11.34 -4.57 -9.16
N ILE A 34 12.13 -3.59 -8.72
CA ILE A 34 12.82 -2.65 -9.62
C ILE A 34 14.15 -3.29 -10.03
N ALA A 35 14.30 -3.59 -11.32
CA ALA A 35 15.48 -4.26 -11.88
C ALA A 35 16.23 -3.38 -12.89
N CYS A 36 17.44 -3.79 -13.24
CA CYS A 36 18.23 -3.11 -14.28
C CYS A 36 17.55 -3.25 -15.65
N LYS A 37 17.55 -2.19 -16.45
CA LYS A 37 16.96 -2.19 -17.81
C LYS A 37 17.69 -3.16 -18.76
N GLU A 38 19.01 -3.31 -18.61
CA GLU A 38 19.84 -4.16 -19.48
C GLU A 38 19.68 -5.65 -19.17
N LYS A 39 19.35 -5.98 -17.92
CA LYS A 39 19.11 -7.35 -17.47
C LYS A 39 17.96 -7.35 -16.45
N PRO A 40 16.70 -7.33 -16.91
CA PRO A 40 15.55 -7.32 -16.02
C PRO A 40 15.39 -8.71 -15.39
N GLU A 41 15.64 -8.80 -14.08
CA GLU A 41 15.40 -10.00 -13.28
C GLU A 41 14.40 -9.64 -12.17
N ALA A 42 13.19 -10.20 -12.26
CA ALA A 42 12.17 -10.02 -11.24
C ALA A 42 12.36 -11.02 -10.11
N LEU A 43 12.21 -10.57 -8.86
CA LEU A 43 12.14 -11.48 -7.72
C LEU A 43 10.80 -12.20 -7.71
N SER A 44 10.79 -13.37 -7.07
CA SER A 44 9.56 -14.14 -6.85
C SER A 44 8.56 -13.29 -6.07
N LYS A 45 7.34 -13.15 -6.60
CA LYS A 45 6.28 -12.42 -5.94
C LYS A 45 5.98 -13.05 -4.58
N ILE A 46 5.76 -12.20 -3.58
CA ILE A 46 5.25 -12.65 -2.28
C ILE A 46 3.81 -13.11 -2.51
N LYS A 47 3.50 -14.34 -2.11
CA LYS A 47 2.13 -14.85 -2.15
C LYS A 47 1.34 -14.14 -1.05
N ILE A 48 0.35 -13.35 -1.46
CA ILE A 48 -0.63 -12.76 -0.54
C ILE A 48 -1.67 -13.84 -0.29
N ASP A 49 -1.86 -14.21 0.98
CA ASP A 49 -2.91 -15.15 1.35
C ASP A 49 -4.29 -14.50 1.18
N GLU A 50 -5.24 -15.30 0.71
CA GLU A 50 -6.61 -14.84 0.50
C GLU A 50 -7.25 -14.44 1.84
N PRO A 51 -8.11 -13.40 1.86
CA PRO A 51 -8.75 -12.96 3.09
C PRO A 51 -9.57 -14.09 3.70
N THR A 52 -9.28 -14.43 4.96
CA THR A 52 -9.98 -15.50 5.68
C THR A 52 -11.43 -15.12 6.04
N LEU A 53 -11.74 -13.82 6.01
CA LEU A 53 -13.05 -13.27 6.36
C LEU A 53 -13.50 -12.28 5.30
N THR A 54 -14.75 -12.41 4.87
CA THR A 54 -15.43 -11.44 4.01
C THR A 54 -16.38 -10.63 4.88
N VAL A 55 -16.31 -9.29 4.78
CA VAL A 55 -17.22 -8.38 5.46
C VAL A 55 -17.95 -7.55 4.41
N ASP A 56 -19.28 -7.64 4.40
CA ASP A 56 -20.13 -6.86 3.51
C ASP A 56 -20.45 -5.50 4.12
N PHE A 57 -19.96 -4.43 3.49
CA PHE A 57 -20.30 -3.07 3.87
C PHE A 57 -21.50 -2.59 3.05
N THR A 58 -22.65 -2.41 3.72
CA THR A 58 -23.89 -1.90 3.08
C THR A 58 -24.33 -0.59 3.73
N VAL A 59 -25.00 0.25 2.94
CA VAL A 59 -25.64 1.47 3.45
C VAL A 59 -26.84 1.14 4.33
N ASN A 60 -27.01 1.88 5.42
CA ASN A 60 -28.16 1.69 6.30
C ASN A 60 -29.44 2.21 5.60
N ASN A 61 -30.34 1.31 5.19
CA ASN A 61 -31.63 1.62 4.57
C ASN A 61 -32.83 1.46 5.54
N SER A 62 -32.57 1.39 6.85
CA SER A 62 -33.60 1.24 7.88
C SER A 62 -34.32 2.57 8.21
N PRO A 63 -35.46 2.54 8.92
CA PRO A 63 -36.15 3.75 9.41
C PRO A 63 -35.34 4.61 10.39
N PHE A 64 -34.19 4.09 10.85
CA PHE A 64 -33.24 4.79 11.71
C PHE A 64 -32.06 5.39 10.93
N ALA A 65 -32.05 5.25 9.59
CA ALA A 65 -31.03 5.86 8.75
C ALA A 65 -30.94 7.37 8.99
N GLY A 66 -29.73 7.88 9.23
CA GLY A 66 -29.47 9.30 9.48
C GLY A 66 -29.79 9.80 10.90
N ARG A 67 -30.21 8.93 11.83
CA ARG A 67 -30.37 9.31 13.26
C ARG A 67 -29.04 9.31 14.02
N GLU A 68 -28.11 8.44 13.65
CA GLU A 68 -26.72 8.42 14.14
C GLU A 68 -25.76 8.18 12.96
N GLY A 69 -24.61 8.88 12.97
CA GLY A 69 -23.62 8.86 11.89
C GLY A 69 -23.87 9.94 10.81
N LYS A 70 -22.84 10.76 10.54
CA LYS A 70 -22.93 11.87 9.56
C LYS A 70 -22.79 11.42 8.10
N PHE A 71 -22.29 10.21 7.86
CA PHE A 71 -21.87 9.74 6.53
C PHE A 71 -22.49 8.38 6.20
N VAL A 72 -23.82 8.36 6.01
CA VAL A 72 -24.60 7.12 5.81
C VAL A 72 -24.93 6.83 4.34
N THR A 73 -24.42 7.63 3.40
CA THR A 73 -24.68 7.47 1.96
C THR A 73 -23.61 6.60 1.28
N SER A 74 -24.00 5.95 0.19
CA SER A 74 -23.14 5.02 -0.58
C SER A 74 -21.84 5.67 -1.05
N ARG A 75 -21.89 6.95 -1.39
CA ARG A 75 -20.72 7.73 -1.82
C ARG A 75 -19.65 7.80 -0.71
N HIS A 76 -20.05 8.05 0.53
CA HIS A 76 -19.11 8.12 1.65
C HIS A 76 -18.58 6.75 2.08
N LEU A 77 -19.35 5.68 1.87
CA LEU A 77 -18.92 4.32 2.18
C LEU A 77 -17.87 3.80 1.18
N ARG A 78 -17.95 4.23 -0.08
CA ARG A 78 -17.01 3.84 -1.15
C ARG A 78 -15.69 4.63 -1.16
N GLU A 79 -15.68 5.82 -0.56
CA GLU A 79 -14.49 6.68 -0.44
C GLU A 79 -13.55 6.27 0.71
N ARG A 80 -13.98 5.36 1.61
CA ARG A 80 -13.19 4.81 2.71
C ARG A 80 -12.73 3.39 2.42
#